data_AF-A0AAZ3QXN0-F1
#
_entry.id   AF-A0AAZ3QXN0-F1
#
_cell.length_a   1.000
_cell.length_b   1.000
_cell.length_c   1.000
_cell.angle_alpha   90.00
_cell.angle_beta   90.00
_cell.angle_gamma   90.00
#
_symmetry.space_group_name_H-M   'P 1'
#
loop_
_entity.id
_entity.type
_entity.pdbx_description
1 polymer ?
#
loop_
_entity_poly.entity_id
_entity_poly.type
_entity_poly.pdbx_seq_one_letter_code
_entity_poly.pdbx_strand_id
1 'polypeptide(L)'
;MELMLDTAKSQGQSQGGQTVSPPSIFPYRFTSDGRLCHRVTQEPFMFQRSCDPDATQREDQALCLHVTQHVHSLLEEQLHLFRLYLPPPPLSKELYLPPPLSKELYLPPPPLSKELYLPSLSKELYLPPPSLSKGVYLPPPPEPQGDQRVYFSPHRGAPSQGYVYLSPGALESPATLLVVVQDRGTMRCGLWSWRAAASRGLERGSMIPYVKRVLEEGSSVLLMNPNQGGGVGETPEEHVHRVWDLLVSRCVSRRVVVVAHGYGGLAFVDLLCRRPQQVVGQVWAAAFLDSSHSLWHQQLDAVGRE
;
A
#
# COMPACT_ATOMS: atom_id res chain seq x y z
N MET A 1 -6.95 7.60 83.72
CA MET A 1 -6.52 7.16 82.38
C MET A 1 -6.87 8.30 81.44
N GLU A 2 -5.99 9.31 81.40
CA GLU A 2 -4.98 9.53 80.33
C GLU A 2 -5.65 10.19 79.11
N LEU A 3 -5.64 11.52 78.96
CA LEU A 3 -4.58 12.47 78.57
C LEU A 3 -4.19 12.46 77.08
N MET A 4 -4.13 13.69 76.56
CA MET A 4 -3.89 14.21 75.21
C MET A 4 -2.65 13.67 74.47
N LEU A 5 -2.62 13.96 73.16
CA LEU A 5 -1.49 14.41 72.28
C LEU A 5 -1.62 13.74 70.88
N ASP A 6 -1.28 14.30 69.73
CA ASP A 6 -0.87 15.65 69.33
C ASP A 6 -0.97 15.73 67.79
N THR A 7 -0.94 16.94 67.25
CA THR A 7 -0.94 17.21 65.81
C THR A 7 0.50 17.19 65.28
N ALA A 8 0.80 16.47 64.20
CA ALA A 8 2.04 16.69 63.46
C ALA A 8 1.90 16.41 61.95
N LYS A 9 2.03 17.49 61.17
CA LYS A 9 2.38 17.46 59.74
C LYS A 9 3.81 16.94 59.58
N SER A 10 4.03 16.09 58.59
CA SER A 10 5.36 15.81 58.05
C SER A 10 5.27 15.68 56.53
N GLN A 11 6.02 16.55 55.86
CA GLN A 11 6.20 16.58 54.41
C GLN A 11 7.03 15.38 53.96
N GLY A 12 6.54 14.64 52.97
CA GLY A 12 7.33 13.72 52.16
C GLY A 12 7.40 14.25 50.74
N GLN A 13 8.57 14.70 50.33
CA GLN A 13 8.87 15.21 49.00
C GLN A 13 8.68 14.18 47.89
N SER A 14 8.27 14.71 46.76
CA SER A 14 8.27 14.16 45.41
C SER A 14 9.52 13.38 45.03
N GLN A 15 9.32 12.18 44.49
CA GLN A 15 10.12 11.67 43.39
C GLN A 15 9.18 11.24 42.27
N GLY A 16 9.38 11.85 41.10
CA GLY A 16 8.56 11.66 39.92
C GLY A 16 8.63 10.24 39.41
N GLY A 17 7.55 9.49 39.62
CA GLY A 17 7.19 8.40 38.72
C GLY A 17 6.62 9.04 37.46
N GLN A 18 7.36 8.96 36.34
CA GLN A 18 6.76 9.14 35.03
C GLN A 18 5.63 8.12 34.93
N THR A 19 4.39 8.59 35.09
CA THR A 19 3.22 7.85 34.67
C THR A 19 3.34 7.75 33.16
N VAL A 20 3.86 6.60 32.71
CA VAL A 20 3.72 6.17 31.32
C VAL A 20 2.22 6.14 31.08
N SER A 21 1.72 7.17 30.42
CA SER A 21 0.33 7.23 29.99
C SER A 21 0.10 5.99 29.13
N PRO A 22 -0.97 5.22 29.38
CA PRO A 22 -1.31 4.13 28.49
C PRO A 22 -1.43 4.70 27.07
N PRO A 23 -1.01 3.96 26.03
CA PRO A 23 -1.19 4.41 24.66
C PRO A 23 -2.65 4.82 24.51
N SER A 24 -2.89 6.07 24.11
CA SER A 24 -4.22 6.67 24.08
C SER A 24 -5.18 5.72 23.36
N ILE A 25 -6.06 5.06 24.12
CA ILE A 25 -6.97 4.06 23.58
C ILE A 25 -7.87 4.80 22.58
N PHE A 26 -7.93 4.31 21.33
CA PHE A 26 -8.79 4.92 20.32
C PHE A 26 -10.24 4.98 20.84
N PRO A 27 -10.92 6.14 20.77
CA PRO A 27 -12.17 6.38 21.50
C PRO A 27 -13.37 5.60 20.98
N TYR A 28 -13.24 4.94 19.83
CA TYR A 28 -14.26 4.10 19.22
C TYR A 28 -13.90 2.61 19.30
N ARG A 29 -14.92 1.76 19.17
CA ARG A 29 -14.78 0.30 19.05
C ARG A 29 -15.86 -0.25 18.12
N PHE A 30 -15.57 -1.37 17.47
CA PHE A 30 -16.60 -2.12 16.78
C PHE A 30 -17.47 -2.89 17.77
N THR A 31 -18.79 -2.84 17.55
CA THR A 31 -19.79 -3.64 18.23
C THR A 31 -19.87 -5.04 17.61
N SER A 32 -20.59 -5.97 18.25
CA SER A 32 -20.75 -7.34 17.74
C SER A 32 -21.52 -7.42 16.41
N ASP A 33 -22.38 -6.45 16.12
CA ASP A 33 -23.06 -6.27 14.82
C ASP A 33 -22.21 -5.51 13.79
N GLY A 34 -20.93 -5.23 14.11
CA GLY A 34 -19.96 -4.67 13.19
C GLY A 34 -20.08 -3.15 12.96
N ARG A 35 -20.75 -2.41 13.84
CA ARG A 35 -20.84 -0.94 13.78
C ARG A 35 -19.74 -0.28 14.62
N LEU A 36 -19.16 0.81 14.13
CA LEU A 36 -18.17 1.56 14.89
C LEU A 36 -18.89 2.57 15.80
N CYS A 37 -18.78 2.38 17.12
CA CYS A 37 -19.45 3.23 18.11
C CYS A 37 -18.46 3.76 19.15
N HIS A 38 -18.75 4.95 19.68
CA HIS A 38 -17.95 5.56 20.73
C HIS A 38 -18.03 4.72 22.01
N ARG A 39 -16.90 4.51 22.68
CA ARG A 39 -16.77 3.56 23.80
C ARG A 39 -17.66 3.90 25.00
N VAL A 40 -17.92 5.18 25.24
CA VAL A 40 -18.70 5.66 26.39
C VAL A 40 -20.15 5.88 25.98
N THR A 41 -20.39 6.86 25.10
CA THR A 41 -21.74 7.27 24.65
C THR A 41 -22.49 6.22 23.83
N GLN A 42 -21.82 5.19 23.29
CA GLN A 42 -22.37 4.21 22.34
C GLN A 42 -22.91 4.82 21.03
N GLU A 43 -22.69 6.11 20.78
CA GLU A 43 -23.13 6.76 19.55
C GLU A 43 -22.32 6.26 18.35
N PRO A 44 -22.94 6.11 17.17
CA PRO A 44 -22.25 5.68 15.97
C PRO A 44 -21.21 6.72 15.53
N PHE A 45 -20.10 6.25 14.95
CA PHE A 45 -19.08 7.11 14.39
C PHE A 45 -19.64 7.93 13.22
N MET A 46 -19.36 9.23 13.24
CA MET A 46 -19.72 10.16 12.17
C MET A 46 -18.48 10.94 11.77
N PHE A 47 -18.24 11.03 10.46
CA PHE A 47 -17.17 11.87 9.94
C PHE A 47 -17.48 13.34 10.20
N GLN A 48 -16.67 13.98 11.03
CA GLN A 48 -16.67 15.41 11.20
C GLN A 48 -15.59 16.01 10.31
N ARG A 49 -15.94 17.03 9.52
CA ARG A 49 -14.95 17.79 8.76
C ARG A 49 -14.47 18.93 9.65
N SER A 50 -13.23 18.88 10.08
CA SER A 50 -12.61 20.00 10.76
C SER A 50 -12.31 21.13 9.77
N CYS A 51 -12.28 22.37 10.27
CA CYS A 51 -11.78 23.51 9.51
C CYS A 51 -10.25 23.43 9.28
N ASP A 52 -9.56 22.57 10.03
CA ASP A 52 -8.14 22.25 9.87
C ASP A 52 -7.97 20.95 9.06
N PRO A 53 -7.47 21.03 7.81
CA PRO A 53 -7.21 19.86 6.97
C PRO A 53 -6.20 18.89 7.57
N ASP A 54 -5.17 19.38 8.27
CA ASP A 54 -4.10 18.55 8.83
C ASP A 54 -4.60 17.76 10.04
N ALA A 55 -5.45 18.37 10.87
CA ALA A 55 -6.16 17.66 11.93
C ALA A 55 -7.05 16.54 11.36
N THR A 56 -7.86 16.86 10.34
CA THR A 56 -8.73 15.87 9.67
C THR A 56 -7.92 14.71 9.10
N GLN A 57 -6.76 15.00 8.48
CA GLN A 57 -5.88 13.96 7.94
C GLN A 57 -5.32 13.04 9.02
N ARG A 58 -4.87 13.59 10.16
CA ARG A 58 -4.36 12.79 11.29
C ARG A 58 -5.44 11.89 11.89
N GLU A 59 -6.65 12.40 12.02
CA GLU A 59 -7.81 11.62 12.50
C GLU A 59 -8.17 10.49 11.53
N ASP A 60 -8.24 10.80 10.24
CA ASP A 60 -8.51 9.80 9.18
C ASP A 60 -7.42 8.71 9.15
N GLN A 61 -6.15 9.07 9.36
CA GLN A 61 -5.05 8.10 9.45
C GLN A 61 -5.17 7.20 10.69
N ALA A 62 -5.44 7.78 11.86
CA ALA A 62 -5.62 7.04 13.10
C ALA A 62 -6.82 6.08 13.00
N LEU A 63 -7.92 6.55 12.42
CA LEU A 63 -9.12 5.74 12.17
C LEU A 63 -8.84 4.62 11.17
N CYS A 64 -8.18 4.90 10.06
CA CYS A 64 -7.78 3.89 9.07
C CYS A 64 -6.93 2.78 9.71
N LEU A 65 -5.96 3.15 10.55
CA LEU A 65 -5.12 2.20 11.28
C LEU A 65 -5.95 1.35 12.24
N HIS A 66 -6.83 1.97 13.03
CA HIS A 66 -7.69 1.26 13.99
C HIS A 66 -8.62 0.26 13.29
N VAL A 67 -9.28 0.68 12.21
CA VAL A 67 -10.16 -0.18 11.42
C VAL A 67 -9.38 -1.35 10.80
N THR A 68 -8.20 -1.08 10.25
CA THR A 68 -7.33 -2.11 9.69
C THR A 68 -6.96 -3.16 10.74
N GLN A 69 -6.47 -2.71 11.90
CA GLN A 69 -6.06 -3.61 12.98
C GLN A 69 -7.20 -4.50 13.42
N HIS A 70 -8.41 -3.94 13.58
CA HIS A 70 -9.57 -4.72 13.94
C HIS A 70 -9.92 -5.78 12.88
N VAL A 71 -9.92 -5.42 11.59
CA VAL A 71 -10.18 -6.39 10.52
C VAL A 71 -9.11 -7.48 10.46
N HIS A 72 -7.83 -7.16 10.68
CA HIS A 72 -6.78 -8.16 10.75
C HIS A 72 -6.97 -9.13 11.91
N SER A 73 -7.35 -8.65 13.09
CA SER A 73 -7.75 -9.52 14.21
C SER A 73 -8.92 -10.42 13.83
N LEU A 74 -9.94 -9.92 13.12
CA LEU A 74 -11.07 -10.77 12.69
C LEU A 74 -10.63 -11.85 11.69
N LEU A 75 -9.77 -11.51 10.72
CA LEU A 75 -9.22 -12.49 9.77
C LEU A 75 -8.48 -13.62 10.50
N GLU A 76 -7.67 -13.28 11.50
CA GLU A 76 -6.81 -14.23 12.22
C GLU A 76 -7.57 -15.02 13.30
N GLU A 77 -8.34 -14.33 14.13
CA GLU A 77 -8.97 -14.91 15.31
C GLU A 77 -10.32 -15.59 14.99
N GLN A 78 -11.13 -14.99 14.12
CA GLN A 78 -12.47 -15.50 13.81
C GLN A 78 -12.53 -16.33 12.53
N LEU A 79 -11.75 -15.97 11.52
CA LEU A 79 -11.72 -16.69 10.23
C LEU A 79 -10.52 -17.62 10.09
N HIS A 80 -9.62 -17.64 11.08
CA HIS A 80 -8.46 -18.52 11.15
C HIS A 80 -7.52 -18.42 9.93
N LEU A 81 -7.48 -17.27 9.27
CA LEU A 81 -6.50 -16.98 8.23
C LEU A 81 -5.14 -16.70 8.89
N PHE A 82 -4.07 -17.21 8.30
CA PHE A 82 -2.71 -16.95 8.76
C PHE A 82 -1.95 -16.10 7.75
N ARG A 83 -0.98 -15.32 8.25
CA ARG A 83 -0.06 -14.54 7.41
C ARG A 83 1.06 -15.44 6.92
N LEU A 84 1.19 -15.57 5.61
CA LEU A 84 2.35 -16.18 4.97
C LEU A 84 3.27 -15.09 4.44
N TYR A 85 4.45 -14.97 5.05
CA TYR A 85 5.47 -14.02 4.62
C TYR A 85 6.20 -14.56 3.40
N LEU A 86 6.34 -13.71 2.39
CA LEU A 86 7.00 -14.05 1.14
C LEU A 86 8.52 -13.88 1.30
N PRO A 87 9.35 -14.77 0.73
CA PRO A 87 10.80 -14.58 0.72
C PRO A 87 11.14 -13.26 0.00
N PRO A 88 12.19 -12.52 0.41
CA PRO A 88 12.54 -11.26 -0.23
C PRO A 88 12.69 -11.45 -1.75
N PRO A 89 12.28 -10.46 -2.57
CA PRO A 89 12.49 -10.56 -4.00
C PRO A 89 13.99 -10.78 -4.27
N PRO A 90 14.35 -11.62 -5.25
CA PRO A 90 15.74 -11.76 -5.64
C PRO A 90 16.26 -10.37 -6.00
N LEU A 91 17.35 -9.94 -5.36
CA LEU A 91 18.00 -8.66 -5.64
C LEU A 91 18.22 -8.57 -7.15
N SER A 92 17.50 -7.67 -7.82
CA SER A 92 17.77 -7.35 -9.21
C SER A 92 19.24 -6.91 -9.31
N LYS A 93 19.93 -7.39 -10.33
CA LYS A 93 21.36 -7.14 -10.61
C LYS A 93 21.65 -5.68 -10.99
N GLU A 94 21.13 -4.69 -10.27
CA GLU A 94 21.76 -3.39 -10.25
C GLU A 94 22.88 -3.46 -9.23
N LEU A 95 24.07 -3.83 -9.72
CA LEU A 95 25.30 -3.70 -8.93
C LEU A 95 25.33 -2.28 -8.37
N TYR A 96 25.33 -2.18 -7.05
CA TYR A 96 26.08 -1.13 -6.39
C TYR A 96 27.55 -1.33 -6.79
N LEU A 97 27.93 -0.82 -7.96
CA LEU A 97 29.33 -0.53 -8.23
C LEU A 97 29.65 0.59 -7.25
N PRO A 98 30.50 0.36 -6.21
CA PRO A 98 31.03 1.49 -5.49
C PRO A 98 31.64 2.43 -6.54
N PRO A 99 31.43 3.76 -6.46
CA PRO A 99 32.08 4.68 -7.36
C PRO A 99 33.58 4.36 -7.34
N PRO A 100 34.25 4.29 -8.51
CA PRO A 100 35.67 4.03 -8.52
C PRO A 100 36.30 5.04 -7.58
N LEU A 101 37.12 4.55 -6.65
CA LEU A 101 38.03 5.37 -5.86
C LEU A 101 38.99 6.04 -6.85
N SER A 102 38.53 7.09 -7.52
CA SER A 102 39.40 8.08 -8.11
C SER A 102 40.12 8.70 -6.94
N LYS A 103 41.33 8.20 -6.68
CA LYS A 103 42.37 8.99 -6.04
C LYS A 103 42.44 10.28 -6.85
N GLU A 104 41.75 11.31 -6.38
CA GLU A 104 42.04 12.67 -6.80
C GLU A 104 43.50 12.90 -6.40
N LEU A 105 44.39 12.81 -7.38
CA LEU A 105 45.74 13.28 -7.25
C LEU A 105 45.62 14.79 -7.03
N TYR A 106 45.66 15.21 -5.77
CA TYR A 106 45.76 16.62 -5.42
C TYR A 106 47.09 17.13 -5.97
N LEU A 107 47.05 17.72 -7.17
CA LEU A 107 48.14 18.54 -7.66
C LEU A 107 47.93 19.94 -7.08
N PRO A 108 48.91 20.52 -6.38
CA PRO A 108 48.80 21.89 -5.89
C PRO A 108 48.72 22.87 -7.07
N PRO A 109 47.96 23.97 -6.95
CA PRO A 109 47.81 24.93 -8.04
C PRO A 109 49.14 25.66 -8.30
N PRO A 110 49.50 25.92 -9.58
CA PRO A 110 50.65 26.76 -9.90
C PRO A 110 50.35 28.24 -9.58
N PRO A 111 51.37 29.04 -9.26
CA PRO A 111 51.19 30.44 -8.87
C PRO A 111 50.75 31.30 -10.06
N LEU A 112 49.81 32.22 -9.79
CA LEU A 112 49.33 33.23 -10.72
C LEU A 112 50.48 34.09 -11.28
N SER A 113 50.55 34.20 -12.60
CA SER A 113 51.16 35.37 -13.25
C SER A 113 50.35 35.81 -14.48
N LYS A 114 49.89 37.05 -14.37
CA LYS A 114 49.49 38.09 -15.34
C LYS A 114 49.17 37.72 -16.81
N GLU A 115 47.98 38.18 -17.20
CA GLU A 115 47.62 38.90 -18.44
C GLU A 115 48.00 38.32 -19.82
N LEU A 116 46.98 38.04 -20.67
CA LEU A 116 46.65 38.79 -21.91
C LEU A 116 45.97 37.93 -23.02
N TYR A 117 45.10 38.63 -23.75
CA TYR A 117 44.61 38.42 -25.12
C TYR A 117 43.56 37.34 -25.44
N LEU A 118 42.34 37.83 -25.75
CA LEU A 118 41.50 37.36 -26.85
C LEU A 118 41.98 37.99 -28.17
N PRO A 119 41.89 37.29 -29.30
CA PRO A 119 41.01 37.75 -30.39
C PRO A 119 40.24 36.57 -31.04
N SER A 120 38.91 36.62 -31.18
CA SER A 120 38.08 37.29 -32.20
C SER A 120 37.94 36.56 -33.55
N LEU A 121 36.67 36.24 -33.88
CA LEU A 121 36.01 36.35 -35.21
C LEU A 121 36.48 35.39 -36.33
N SER A 122 35.64 34.51 -36.90
CA SER A 122 34.68 34.78 -38.01
C SER A 122 34.35 33.42 -38.67
N LYS A 123 33.24 33.10 -39.35
CA LYS A 123 32.01 33.80 -39.78
C LYS A 123 30.99 32.77 -40.29
N GLU A 124 29.73 33.08 -40.03
CA GLU A 124 28.44 32.85 -40.72
C GLU A 124 28.32 31.90 -41.94
N LEU A 125 27.19 31.18 -41.98
CA LEU A 125 26.30 31.24 -43.15
C LEU A 125 24.83 31.06 -42.74
N TYR A 126 23.99 32.02 -43.11
CA TYR A 126 22.55 32.11 -42.85
C TYR A 126 21.76 31.50 -44.01
N LEU A 127 20.65 30.81 -43.73
CA LEU A 127 19.45 30.78 -44.58
C LEU A 127 18.19 30.51 -43.70
N PRO A 128 17.07 31.23 -43.88
CA PRO A 128 15.85 31.05 -43.08
C PRO A 128 14.81 30.15 -43.77
N PRO A 129 13.91 29.47 -43.03
CA PRO A 129 12.67 28.92 -43.56
C PRO A 129 11.40 29.66 -43.05
N PRO A 130 10.22 29.42 -43.67
CA PRO A 130 9.30 30.46 -44.10
C PRO A 130 8.14 30.75 -43.14
N SER A 131 7.53 31.93 -43.35
CA SER A 131 6.31 32.41 -42.71
C SER A 131 5.11 31.51 -43.01
N LEU A 132 4.48 30.93 -41.97
CA LEU A 132 3.20 30.23 -42.11
C LEU A 132 2.04 31.06 -41.54
N SER A 133 1.07 31.29 -42.41
CA SER A 133 -0.22 31.92 -42.20
C SER A 133 -1.17 31.08 -41.34
N LYS A 134 -2.01 31.78 -40.56
CA LYS A 134 -3.26 31.35 -39.90
C LYS A 134 -3.11 30.24 -38.84
N GLY A 135 -3.17 30.67 -37.57
CA GLY A 135 -3.21 29.79 -36.42
C GLY A 135 -4.41 28.84 -36.43
N VAL A 136 -4.11 27.55 -36.53
CA VAL A 136 -4.97 26.47 -36.06
C VAL A 136 -4.70 26.35 -34.56
N TYR A 137 -5.73 26.53 -33.73
CA TYR A 137 -5.65 26.30 -32.30
C TYR A 137 -5.56 24.78 -32.06
N LEU A 138 -4.37 24.26 -31.75
CA LEU A 138 -4.24 22.98 -31.07
C LEU A 138 -4.43 23.21 -29.55
N PRO A 139 -5.24 22.40 -28.84
CA PRO A 139 -5.26 22.45 -27.39
C PRO A 139 -3.88 22.06 -26.84
N PRO A 140 -3.42 22.69 -25.73
CA PRO A 140 -2.12 22.39 -25.14
C PRO A 140 -2.05 20.94 -24.65
N PRO A 141 -0.87 20.29 -24.70
CA PRO A 141 -0.66 19.00 -24.06
C PRO A 141 -0.96 19.14 -22.56
N PRO A 142 -1.58 18.13 -21.90
CA PRO A 142 -1.75 18.18 -20.46
C PRO A 142 -0.38 18.26 -19.79
N GLU A 143 -0.12 19.39 -19.15
CA GLU A 143 1.10 19.61 -18.35
C GLU A 143 1.17 18.58 -17.22
N PRO A 144 2.39 18.11 -16.88
CA PRO A 144 2.59 17.13 -15.84
C PRO A 144 2.60 17.79 -14.44
N GLN A 145 2.04 17.05 -13.48
CA GLN A 145 2.17 17.15 -12.02
C GLN A 145 1.22 18.12 -11.30
N GLY A 146 0.33 17.51 -10.50
CA GLY A 146 -0.46 18.24 -9.52
C GLY A 146 -1.42 17.38 -8.69
N ASP A 147 -1.13 16.12 -8.36
CA ASP A 147 -1.60 15.52 -7.10
C ASP A 147 -0.87 14.19 -6.82
N GLN A 148 0.40 14.28 -6.42
CA GLN A 148 0.99 13.20 -5.64
C GLN A 148 0.39 13.29 -4.25
N ARG A 149 -0.82 12.74 -4.07
CA ARG A 149 -1.33 12.37 -2.74
C ARG A 149 -0.44 11.25 -2.21
N VAL A 150 0.69 11.66 -1.64
CA VAL A 150 1.58 10.78 -0.91
C VAL A 150 0.81 10.32 0.31
N TYR A 151 0.20 9.14 0.23
CA TYR A 151 -0.18 8.40 1.41
C TYR A 151 1.11 8.01 2.13
N PHE A 152 1.54 8.86 3.06
CA PHE A 152 2.68 8.59 3.92
C PHE A 152 2.40 7.31 4.70
N SER A 153 3.10 6.23 4.31
CA SER A 153 3.20 5.02 5.11
C SER A 153 4.04 5.36 6.35
N PRO A 154 3.55 5.17 7.58
CA PRO A 154 4.21 5.65 8.79
C PRO A 154 5.44 4.81 9.21
N HIS A 155 5.99 4.00 8.32
CA HIS A 155 7.14 3.13 8.60
C HIS A 155 8.31 3.46 7.67
N ARG A 156 8.92 4.64 7.84
CA ARG A 156 10.34 4.83 7.47
C ARG A 156 11.19 4.14 8.54
N GLY A 157 11.72 2.95 8.27
CA GLY A 157 12.75 2.37 9.16
C GLY A 157 13.10 0.90 9.00
N ALA A 158 12.25 0.05 8.43
CA ALA A 158 12.58 -1.36 8.21
C ALA A 158 11.94 -1.86 6.90
N PRO A 159 12.62 -2.73 6.13
CA PRO A 159 11.98 -3.41 5.01
C PRO A 159 10.86 -4.28 5.58
N SER A 160 9.60 -3.86 5.44
CA SER A 160 8.47 -4.73 5.75
C SER A 160 8.53 -5.89 4.77
N GLN A 161 8.63 -7.11 5.27
CA GLN A 161 8.52 -8.29 4.44
C GLN A 161 7.06 -8.43 3.99
N GLY A 162 6.84 -8.48 2.67
CA GLY A 162 5.50 -8.64 2.12
C GLY A 162 4.89 -9.98 2.54
N TYR A 163 3.59 -9.99 2.79
CA TYR A 163 2.86 -11.18 3.18
C TYR A 163 1.49 -11.23 2.50
N VAL A 164 0.90 -12.41 2.54
CA VAL A 164 -0.47 -12.68 2.10
C VAL A 164 -1.24 -13.38 3.21
N TYR A 165 -2.57 -13.28 3.21
CA TYR A 165 -3.41 -14.09 4.10
C TYR A 165 -3.88 -15.35 3.39
N LEU A 166 -3.80 -16.50 4.05
CA LEU A 166 -4.30 -17.78 3.53
C LEU A 166 -5.19 -18.46 4.55
N SER A 167 -6.24 -19.13 4.06
CA SER A 167 -6.97 -20.11 4.87
C SER A 167 -6.15 -21.40 5.06
N PRO A 168 -6.38 -22.17 6.13
CA PRO A 168 -5.68 -23.44 6.37
C PRO A 168 -5.84 -24.40 5.17
N GLY A 169 -4.72 -24.97 4.71
CA GLY A 169 -4.73 -25.94 3.60
C GLY A 169 -5.07 -25.35 2.22
N ALA A 170 -5.05 -24.02 2.05
CA ALA A 170 -5.50 -23.37 0.82
C ALA A 170 -4.72 -23.79 -0.45
N LEU A 171 -3.45 -24.17 -0.31
CA LEU A 171 -2.60 -24.54 -1.45
C LEU A 171 -2.69 -26.04 -1.77
N GLU A 172 -3.04 -26.85 -0.78
CA GLU A 172 -3.12 -28.31 -0.83
C GLU A 172 -4.55 -28.80 -1.17
N SER A 173 -5.55 -27.95 -0.96
CA SER A 173 -6.96 -28.29 -1.21
C SER A 173 -7.28 -28.31 -2.72
N PRO A 174 -8.03 -29.31 -3.21
CA PRO A 174 -8.56 -29.31 -4.57
C PRO A 174 -9.82 -28.44 -4.73
N ALA A 175 -10.37 -27.90 -3.63
CA ALA A 175 -11.54 -27.03 -3.65
C ALA A 175 -11.28 -25.72 -4.41
N THR A 176 -12.34 -24.95 -4.72
CA THR A 176 -12.20 -23.64 -5.33
C THR A 176 -11.33 -22.73 -4.46
N LEU A 177 -10.37 -22.04 -5.07
CA LEU A 177 -9.52 -21.05 -4.39
C LEU A 177 -9.95 -19.65 -4.81
N LEU A 178 -10.50 -18.87 -3.89
CA LEU A 178 -10.75 -17.44 -4.08
C LEU A 178 -9.45 -16.67 -3.83
N VAL A 179 -8.99 -15.95 -4.84
CA VAL A 179 -7.84 -15.06 -4.77
C VAL A 179 -8.31 -13.62 -4.85
N VAL A 180 -8.06 -12.81 -3.82
CA VAL A 180 -8.38 -11.38 -3.84
C VAL A 180 -7.11 -10.57 -4.06
N VAL A 181 -7.11 -9.73 -5.09
CA VAL A 181 -6.03 -8.77 -5.37
C VAL A 181 -6.45 -7.40 -4.85
N GLN A 182 -5.84 -6.97 -3.74
CA GLN A 182 -6.14 -5.71 -3.08
C GLN A 182 -5.78 -4.50 -3.97
N ASP A 183 -6.57 -3.43 -3.83
CA ASP A 183 -6.32 -2.09 -4.38
C ASP A 183 -4.98 -1.50 -3.92
N ARG A 184 -4.53 -0.38 -4.51
CA ARG A 184 -3.34 0.38 -4.14
C ARG A 184 -3.64 1.43 -3.05
N GLY A 185 -2.63 1.80 -2.26
CA GLY A 185 -2.67 2.99 -1.39
C GLY A 185 -2.99 2.70 0.08
N THR A 186 -3.93 3.43 0.68
CA THR A 186 -4.29 3.27 2.11
C THR A 186 -5.08 2.02 2.43
N MET A 187 -5.64 1.36 1.41
CA MET A 187 -6.47 0.18 1.62
C MET A 187 -5.58 -1.02 1.96
N ARG A 188 -5.73 -1.53 3.18
CA ARG A 188 -5.03 -2.74 3.62
C ARG A 188 -5.89 -3.97 3.29
N CYS A 189 -5.24 -5.13 3.12
CA CYS A 189 -5.94 -6.38 2.83
C CYS A 189 -7.05 -6.66 3.86
N GLY A 190 -8.19 -7.14 3.37
CA GLY A 190 -9.38 -7.40 4.19
C GLY A 190 -10.41 -6.25 4.20
N LEU A 191 -10.10 -5.09 3.59
CA LEU A 191 -11.01 -3.96 3.49
C LEU A 191 -11.36 -3.64 2.04
N TRP A 192 -12.66 -3.40 1.77
CA TRP A 192 -13.11 -2.73 0.55
C TRP A 192 -12.95 -1.22 0.70
N SER A 193 -13.35 -0.66 1.86
CA SER A 193 -13.17 0.75 2.18
C SER A 193 -13.20 0.95 3.69
N TRP A 194 -12.11 1.48 4.26
CA TRP A 194 -12.07 1.78 5.70
C TRP A 194 -13.10 2.86 6.08
N ARG A 195 -13.42 3.79 5.17
CA ARG A 195 -14.45 4.81 5.40
C ARG A 195 -15.85 4.19 5.42
N ALA A 196 -16.11 3.24 4.53
CA ALA A 196 -17.36 2.50 4.54
C ALA A 196 -17.46 1.62 5.80
N ALA A 197 -16.35 1.00 6.23
CA ALA A 197 -16.32 0.21 7.46
C ALA A 197 -16.62 1.07 8.69
N ALA A 198 -16.04 2.26 8.78
CA ALA A 198 -16.28 3.19 9.87
C ALA A 198 -17.72 3.74 9.89
N SER A 199 -18.28 4.11 8.74
CA SER A 199 -19.58 4.80 8.67
C SER A 199 -20.79 3.89 8.46
N ARG A 200 -20.60 2.74 7.80
CA ARG A 200 -21.67 1.81 7.40
C ARG A 200 -21.48 0.40 7.96
N GLY A 201 -20.43 0.19 8.74
CA GLY A 201 -20.12 -1.07 9.41
C GLY A 201 -19.30 -2.05 8.57
N LEU A 202 -18.77 -3.07 9.25
CA LEU A 202 -17.89 -4.09 8.68
C LEU A 202 -18.57 -4.90 7.58
N GLU A 203 -19.87 -5.14 7.69
CA GLU A 203 -20.67 -5.85 6.68
C GLU A 203 -20.57 -5.21 5.28
N ARG A 204 -20.41 -3.88 5.22
CA ARG A 204 -20.34 -3.15 3.95
C ARG A 204 -18.93 -2.71 3.58
N GLY A 205 -18.07 -2.48 4.57
CA GLY A 205 -16.74 -1.93 4.34
C GLY A 205 -15.60 -2.95 4.29
N SER A 206 -15.85 -4.19 4.71
CA SER A 206 -14.82 -5.22 4.83
C SER A 206 -15.09 -6.45 3.98
N MET A 207 -14.04 -7.24 3.78
CA MET A 207 -14.11 -8.55 3.13
C MET A 207 -14.60 -9.66 4.07
N ILE A 208 -14.74 -9.39 5.37
CA ILE A 208 -15.10 -10.39 6.38
C ILE A 208 -16.34 -11.21 6.02
N PRO A 209 -17.50 -10.63 5.66
CA PRO A 209 -18.67 -11.43 5.31
C PRO A 209 -18.45 -12.28 4.05
N TYR A 210 -17.69 -11.78 3.08
CA TYR A 210 -17.36 -12.51 1.85
C TYR A 210 -16.44 -13.69 2.14
N VAL A 211 -15.35 -13.47 2.87
CA VAL A 211 -14.39 -14.53 3.25
C VAL A 211 -15.11 -15.58 4.08
N LYS A 212 -15.91 -15.16 5.07
CA LYS A 212 -16.71 -16.08 5.89
C LYS A 212 -17.60 -16.98 5.04
N ARG A 213 -18.34 -16.39 4.10
CA ARG A 213 -19.24 -17.14 3.21
C ARG A 213 -18.49 -18.17 2.35
N VAL A 214 -17.33 -17.78 1.81
CA VAL A 214 -16.50 -18.65 0.96
C VAL A 214 -15.97 -19.85 1.75
N LEU A 215 -15.53 -19.62 2.99
CA LEU A 215 -15.06 -20.68 3.89
C LEU A 215 -16.21 -21.62 4.30
N GLU A 216 -17.39 -21.07 4.60
CA GLU A 216 -18.60 -21.86 4.92
C GLU A 216 -19.05 -22.76 3.75
N GLU A 217 -18.79 -22.35 2.51
CA GLU A 217 -19.06 -23.13 1.30
C GLU A 217 -17.96 -24.17 1.00
N GLY A 218 -16.96 -24.32 1.87
CA GLY A 218 -15.87 -25.30 1.72
C GLY A 218 -14.79 -24.90 0.72
N SER A 219 -14.78 -23.64 0.28
CA SER A 219 -13.74 -23.09 -0.59
C SER A 219 -12.59 -22.50 0.23
N SER A 220 -11.42 -22.33 -0.39
CA SER A 220 -10.24 -21.74 0.23
C SER A 220 -10.06 -20.29 -0.19
N VAL A 221 -9.33 -19.50 0.62
CA VAL A 221 -9.12 -18.07 0.39
C VAL A 221 -7.64 -17.72 0.45
N LEU A 222 -7.19 -16.88 -0.49
CA LEU A 222 -5.91 -16.19 -0.49
C LEU A 222 -6.13 -14.70 -0.73
N LEU A 223 -5.73 -13.85 0.21
CA LEU A 223 -5.79 -12.39 0.07
C LEU A 223 -4.38 -11.84 -0.19
N MET A 224 -4.17 -11.28 -1.38
CA MET A 224 -2.92 -10.60 -1.72
C MET A 224 -2.89 -9.21 -1.09
N ASN A 225 -1.70 -8.75 -0.69
CA ASN A 225 -1.50 -7.42 -0.10
C ASN A 225 -0.37 -6.66 -0.81
N PRO A 226 -0.55 -6.29 -2.08
CA PRO A 226 0.45 -5.54 -2.85
C PRO A 226 0.85 -4.18 -2.23
N ASN A 227 0.07 -3.66 -1.28
CA ASN A 227 0.35 -2.40 -0.59
C ASN A 227 1.32 -2.50 0.59
N GLN A 228 1.59 -3.70 1.07
CA GLN A 228 2.51 -3.92 2.18
C GLN A 228 3.73 -4.64 1.58
N GLY A 229 4.60 -3.80 1.02
CA GLY A 229 5.57 -4.15 -0.01
C GLY A 229 6.39 -5.40 0.27
N GLY A 230 6.70 -6.15 -0.78
CA GLY A 230 7.84 -7.04 -0.79
C GLY A 230 9.13 -6.26 -0.93
N GLY A 231 9.69 -5.79 0.17
CA GLY A 231 10.99 -5.15 0.14
C GLY A 231 11.01 -3.79 -0.56
N VAL A 232 12.22 -3.22 -0.66
CA VAL A 232 12.44 -1.88 -1.17
C VAL A 232 12.25 -1.89 -2.69
N GLY A 233 11.21 -1.22 -3.18
CA GLY A 233 11.01 -0.97 -4.61
C GLY A 233 10.11 -1.96 -5.36
N GLU A 234 9.57 -3.00 -4.72
CA GLU A 234 8.61 -3.89 -5.38
C GLU A 234 7.31 -3.15 -5.72
N THR A 235 6.92 -3.23 -6.98
CA THR A 235 5.65 -2.71 -7.50
C THR A 235 4.47 -3.66 -7.16
N PRO A 236 3.23 -3.15 -7.09
CA PRO A 236 2.04 -3.99 -6.92
C PRO A 236 1.95 -5.16 -7.91
N GLU A 237 2.34 -4.92 -9.17
CA GLU A 237 2.38 -5.89 -10.25
C GLU A 237 3.38 -7.01 -9.97
N GLU A 238 4.62 -6.65 -9.60
CA GLU A 238 5.65 -7.61 -9.22
C GLU A 238 5.25 -8.45 -8.00
N HIS A 239 4.58 -7.84 -7.03
CA HIS A 239 4.02 -8.57 -5.88
C HIS A 239 3.02 -9.64 -6.34
N VAL A 240 2.07 -9.28 -7.20
CA VAL A 240 1.05 -10.21 -7.72
C VAL A 240 1.70 -11.32 -8.53
N HIS A 241 2.68 -11.02 -9.38
CA HIS A 241 3.45 -12.04 -10.09
C HIS A 241 4.16 -13.00 -9.15
N ARG A 242 4.82 -12.47 -8.12
CA ARG A 242 5.57 -13.29 -7.16
C ARG A 242 4.64 -14.20 -6.36
N VAL A 243 3.49 -13.70 -5.91
CA VAL A 243 2.48 -14.51 -5.23
C VAL A 243 1.94 -15.59 -6.17
N TRP A 244 1.69 -15.25 -7.44
CA TRP A 244 1.25 -16.21 -8.44
C TRP A 244 2.28 -17.32 -8.67
N ASP A 245 3.53 -16.95 -8.97
CA ASP A 245 4.61 -17.88 -9.30
C ASP A 245 4.99 -18.76 -8.08
N LEU A 246 4.94 -18.22 -6.87
CA LEU A 246 5.29 -18.97 -5.65
C LEU A 246 4.15 -19.85 -5.13
N LEU A 247 2.91 -19.38 -5.20
CA LEU A 247 1.78 -19.99 -4.48
C LEU A 247 0.66 -20.46 -5.44
N VAL A 248 0.05 -19.54 -6.19
CA VAL A 248 -1.20 -19.84 -6.93
C VAL A 248 -0.96 -20.82 -8.07
N SER A 249 0.08 -20.61 -8.88
CA SER A 249 0.43 -21.49 -10.02
C SER A 249 0.78 -22.92 -9.59
N ARG A 250 1.05 -23.13 -8.30
CA ARG A 250 1.49 -24.40 -7.72
C ARG A 250 0.42 -25.05 -6.83
N CYS A 251 -0.72 -24.40 -6.61
CA CYS A 251 -1.77 -24.97 -5.78
C CYS A 251 -2.45 -26.17 -6.47
N VAL A 252 -3.04 -27.05 -5.67
CA VAL A 252 -3.75 -28.25 -6.15
C VAL A 252 -5.03 -27.86 -6.90
N SER A 253 -5.67 -26.76 -6.50
CA SER A 253 -6.90 -26.29 -7.12
C SER A 253 -6.71 -25.89 -8.59
N ARG A 254 -7.60 -26.42 -9.43
CA ARG A 254 -7.76 -26.00 -10.84
C ARG A 254 -8.92 -25.05 -11.05
N ARG A 255 -9.57 -24.61 -9.96
CA ARG A 255 -10.70 -23.67 -9.99
C ARG A 255 -10.33 -22.44 -9.17
N VAL A 256 -9.45 -21.62 -9.72
CA VAL A 256 -9.11 -20.33 -9.11
C VAL A 256 -10.13 -19.28 -9.53
N VAL A 257 -10.73 -18.58 -8.58
CA VAL A 257 -11.60 -17.43 -8.84
C VAL A 257 -10.87 -16.19 -8.36
N VAL A 258 -10.76 -15.18 -9.22
CA VAL A 258 -10.04 -13.94 -8.89
C VAL A 258 -11.03 -12.81 -8.64
N VAL A 259 -10.85 -12.06 -7.56
CA VAL A 259 -11.52 -10.79 -7.32
C VAL A 259 -10.47 -9.70 -7.29
N ALA A 260 -10.49 -8.83 -8.30
CA ALA A 260 -9.53 -7.75 -8.45
C ALA A 260 -10.19 -6.42 -8.06
N HIS A 261 -9.71 -5.81 -6.98
CA HIS A 261 -10.31 -4.61 -6.40
C HIS A 261 -9.46 -3.37 -6.71
N GLY A 262 -10.07 -2.29 -7.21
CA GLY A 262 -9.36 -1.05 -7.51
C GLY A 262 -8.19 -1.27 -8.48
N TYR A 263 -7.00 -0.79 -8.10
CA TYR A 263 -5.74 -1.01 -8.79
C TYR A 263 -5.36 -2.50 -8.92
N GLY A 264 -5.91 -3.37 -8.08
CA GLY A 264 -5.71 -4.81 -8.18
C GLY A 264 -6.11 -5.39 -9.53
N GLY A 265 -7.02 -4.74 -10.27
CA GLY A 265 -7.34 -5.15 -11.64
C GLY A 265 -6.27 -4.79 -12.67
N LEU A 266 -5.54 -3.68 -12.51
CA LEU A 266 -4.35 -3.42 -13.33
C LEU A 266 -3.29 -4.48 -13.08
N ALA A 267 -3.02 -4.78 -11.81
CA ALA A 267 -2.04 -5.81 -11.45
C ALA A 267 -2.45 -7.22 -11.93
N PHE A 268 -3.74 -7.55 -11.87
CA PHE A 268 -4.25 -8.82 -12.39
C PHE A 268 -4.20 -8.88 -13.93
N VAL A 269 -4.49 -7.78 -14.63
CA VAL A 269 -4.35 -7.74 -16.09
C VAL A 269 -2.89 -7.81 -16.53
N ASP A 270 -1.96 -7.16 -15.82
CA ASP A 270 -0.51 -7.33 -16.10
C ASP A 270 -0.09 -8.79 -15.93
N LEU A 271 -0.58 -9.48 -14.89
CA LEU A 271 -0.38 -10.92 -14.71
C LEU A 271 -0.94 -11.73 -15.89
N LEU A 272 -2.16 -11.43 -16.35
CA LEU A 272 -2.77 -12.07 -17.52
C LEU A 272 -1.91 -11.90 -18.77
N CYS A 273 -1.40 -10.69 -19.02
CA CYS A 273 -0.54 -10.39 -20.18
C CYS A 273 0.79 -11.14 -20.12
N ARG A 274 1.39 -11.28 -18.94
CA ARG A 274 2.72 -11.90 -18.76
C ARG A 274 2.72 -13.41 -18.54
N ARG A 275 1.58 -13.99 -18.16
CA ARG A 275 1.41 -15.43 -17.88
C ARG A 275 0.13 -16.01 -18.51
N PRO A 276 -0.21 -15.71 -19.78
CA PRO A 276 -1.54 -15.99 -20.33
C PRO A 276 -1.90 -17.47 -20.26
N GLN A 277 -0.99 -18.36 -20.63
CA GLN A 277 -1.23 -19.81 -20.64
C GLN A 277 -1.51 -20.38 -19.24
N GLN A 278 -0.79 -19.91 -18.21
CA GLN A 278 -0.98 -20.38 -16.84
C GLN A 278 -2.29 -19.84 -16.26
N VAL A 279 -2.55 -18.54 -16.45
CA VAL A 279 -3.73 -17.90 -15.87
C VAL A 279 -5.00 -18.42 -16.54
N VAL A 280 -5.04 -18.51 -17.88
CA VAL A 280 -6.20 -19.07 -18.60
C VAL A 280 -6.41 -20.55 -18.28
N GLY A 281 -5.34 -21.30 -18.01
CA GLY A 281 -5.41 -22.72 -17.66
C GLY A 281 -5.89 -23.02 -16.24
N GLN A 282 -5.92 -22.03 -15.34
CA GLN A 282 -6.19 -22.25 -13.91
C GLN A 282 -7.29 -21.32 -13.33
N VAL A 283 -7.44 -20.11 -13.86
CA VAL A 283 -8.48 -19.16 -13.44
C VAL A 283 -9.78 -19.50 -14.15
N TRP A 284 -10.78 -19.89 -13.36
CA TRP A 284 -12.12 -20.23 -13.84
C TRP A 284 -12.99 -18.98 -14.05
N ALA A 285 -12.84 -17.98 -13.20
CA ALA A 285 -13.59 -16.73 -13.29
C ALA A 285 -12.81 -15.56 -12.67
N ALA A 286 -13.05 -14.36 -13.16
CA ALA A 286 -12.53 -13.13 -12.58
C ALA A 286 -13.64 -12.08 -12.44
N ALA A 287 -13.65 -11.35 -11.33
CA ALA A 287 -14.53 -10.21 -11.09
C ALA A 287 -13.68 -8.96 -10.79
N PHE A 288 -14.04 -7.84 -11.41
CA PHE A 288 -13.37 -6.55 -11.23
C PHE A 288 -14.29 -5.62 -10.43
N LEU A 289 -13.85 -5.18 -9.25
CA LEU A 289 -14.62 -4.36 -8.34
C LEU A 289 -14.00 -2.96 -8.25
N ASP A 290 -14.75 -1.93 -8.65
CA ASP A 290 -14.30 -0.53 -8.72
C ASP A 290 -12.91 -0.38 -9.36
N SER A 291 -12.65 -1.21 -10.38
CA SER A 291 -11.29 -1.45 -10.85
C SER A 291 -10.77 -0.34 -11.77
N SER A 292 -9.47 -0.06 -11.64
CA SER A 292 -8.76 0.80 -12.57
C SER A 292 -8.39 0.03 -13.84
N HIS A 293 -8.50 0.67 -15.00
CA HIS A 293 -8.08 0.10 -16.28
C HIS A 293 -7.34 1.17 -17.09
N SER A 294 -6.24 0.81 -17.73
CA SER A 294 -5.44 1.72 -18.57
C SER A 294 -4.84 0.95 -19.73
N LEU A 295 -5.23 1.31 -20.95
CA LEU A 295 -4.73 0.69 -22.19
C LEU A 295 -3.21 0.83 -22.34
N TRP A 296 -2.60 1.85 -21.74
CA TRP A 296 -1.16 2.13 -21.83
C TRP A 296 -0.32 1.27 -20.88
N HIS A 297 -0.91 0.82 -19.77
CA HIS A 297 -0.28 -0.14 -18.85
C HIS A 297 -0.47 -1.60 -19.31
N GLN A 298 -1.28 -1.82 -20.35
CA GLN A 298 -1.71 -3.12 -20.85
C GLN A 298 -1.14 -3.39 -22.25
N GLN A 299 0.14 -3.07 -22.49
CA GLN A 299 0.77 -3.41 -23.77
C GLN A 299 0.83 -4.94 -23.90
N LEU A 300 -0.15 -5.48 -24.64
CA LEU A 300 -0.14 -6.85 -25.11
C LEU A 300 1.03 -6.99 -26.10
N ASP A 301 1.97 -7.86 -25.76
CA ASP A 301 2.93 -8.38 -26.75
C ASP A 301 2.14 -8.99 -27.91
N ALA A 302 2.73 -9.02 -29.12
CA ALA A 302 2.05 -9.44 -30.34
C ALA A 302 1.35 -10.81 -30.25
N VAL A 303 1.77 -11.67 -29.31
CA VAL A 303 1.19 -13.00 -29.03
C VAL A 303 -0.18 -12.92 -28.33
N GLY A 304 -0.50 -11.83 -27.63
CA GLY A 304 -1.77 -11.65 -26.93
C GLY A 304 -2.92 -11.06 -27.77
N ARG A 305 -2.69 -10.86 -29.08
CA ARG A 305 -3.69 -10.27 -30.00
C ARG A 305 -4.33 -11.28 -30.96
N GLU A 306 -3.89 -12.54 -30.95
CA GLU A 306 -4.40 -13.61 -31.80
C GLU A 306 -5.21 -14.65 -31.01
#